data_AF-A0A7N2MKI3-F1
#
_entry.id   AF-A0A7N2MKI3-F1
#
_cell.length_a   1.000
_cell.length_b   1.000
_cell.length_c   1.000
_cell.angle_alpha   90.00
_cell.angle_beta   90.00
_cell.angle_gamma   90.00
#
_symmetry.space_group_name_H-M   'P 1'
#
loop_
_entity.id
_entity.type
_entity.pdbx_description
1 polymer ?
#
loop_
_entity_poly.entity_id
_entity_poly.type
_entity_poly.pdbx_seq_one_letter_code
_entity_poly.pdbx_strand_id
1 'polypeptide(L)'
;MSQGVQLHIEKSHVVMDNGILKVKLSKPGGIVTGIKYNGIDNLLEVLNEEVNRGYWDLVWSEAGSTGTTGTSDVIKGTSFRVIMESEMQVEISFTRLWDPSLQGKSVPLNIDKRFIMLSNSPGFYTYAIYEHLKEWPPFNLPQTRIVFKLRKDKFHYMAMADNRQRYMPLPDDRLPGRGKPLATPEAVLLVNPVEPEFKGEVDDKYQYSCENKDLRVHGWICMDPPVGFWQITPSSEFRSGGPIKQNLTSHVGPVNLAMFLSAHYAGEDLVLKLNPDEPWKKVFGPIFMYLNSVTDGGDPLQLWEDAKNQMMIEVESWPYDFPASDDFPTADQRGSVSGRLQIQDRLPQSFPYPLAYTLNRDKSKMGVGMKRPYPSQKCYILAKLRMARSGQGWERLKILLILLSVKIRSRGSSLQNFGTAELGSPIISTSRSLMSIANMAPAC
;
A
#
# COMPACT_ATOMS: atom_id res chain seq x y z
N MET A 1 16.26 24.91 -20.97
CA MET A 1 17.02 23.84 -20.30
C MET A 1 16.31 23.56 -18.99
N SER A 2 15.84 22.34 -18.76
CA SER A 2 15.28 22.02 -17.44
C SER A 2 16.40 22.05 -16.40
N GLN A 3 16.07 22.54 -15.21
CA GLN A 3 17.02 22.61 -14.11
C GLN A 3 17.22 21.18 -13.58
N GLY A 4 18.48 20.72 -13.50
CA GLY A 4 18.80 19.44 -12.87
C GLY A 4 18.43 19.43 -11.39
N VAL A 5 18.23 18.24 -10.81
CA VAL A 5 17.86 18.09 -9.39
C VAL A 5 18.94 18.74 -8.51
N GLN A 6 18.52 19.56 -7.56
CA GLN A 6 19.35 20.24 -6.57
C GLN A 6 19.07 19.66 -5.18
N LEU A 7 20.13 19.48 -4.40
CA LEU A 7 20.05 19.07 -3.01
C LEU A 7 20.61 20.17 -2.11
N HIS A 8 19.76 20.70 -1.23
CA HIS A 8 20.19 21.70 -0.24
C HIS A 8 20.20 21.08 1.15
N ILE A 9 21.39 20.91 1.72
CA ILE A 9 21.57 20.28 3.04
C ILE A 9 21.84 21.37 4.07
N GLU A 10 20.92 21.54 5.01
CA GLU A 10 21.04 22.47 6.12
C GLU A 10 21.28 21.73 7.44
N LYS A 11 21.38 22.49 8.55
CA LYS A 11 21.63 21.93 9.88
C LYS A 11 20.52 20.96 10.29
N SER A 12 19.27 21.41 10.22
CA SER A 12 18.06 20.73 10.73
C SER A 12 17.16 20.14 9.65
N HIS A 13 17.42 20.42 8.38
CA HIS A 13 16.61 19.90 7.27
C HIS A 13 17.44 19.73 6.00
N VAL A 14 16.83 19.05 5.03
CA VAL A 14 17.34 18.88 3.68
C VAL A 14 16.19 19.16 2.70
N VAL A 15 16.48 19.78 1.57
CA VAL A 15 15.51 20.09 0.52
C VAL A 15 15.95 19.46 -0.79
N MET A 16 15.09 18.61 -1.37
CA MET A 16 15.22 18.16 -2.75
C MET A 16 14.39 19.08 -3.65
N ASP A 17 14.98 19.59 -4.73
CA ASP A 17 14.35 20.53 -5.66
C ASP A 17 14.66 20.12 -7.11
N ASN A 18 13.65 19.83 -7.92
CA ASN A 18 13.82 19.49 -9.33
C ASN A 18 13.30 20.57 -10.29
N GLY A 19 13.09 21.78 -9.79
CA GLY A 19 12.52 22.90 -10.54
C GLY A 19 11.00 22.84 -10.74
N ILE A 20 10.35 21.70 -10.47
CA ILE A 20 8.89 21.53 -10.53
C ILE A 20 8.28 21.62 -9.12
N LEU A 21 8.87 20.91 -8.16
CA LEU A 21 8.46 20.91 -6.76
C LEU A 21 9.68 20.93 -5.84
N LYS A 22 9.46 21.34 -4.58
CA LYS A 22 10.44 21.21 -3.51
C LYS A 22 9.90 20.35 -2.40
N VAL A 23 10.71 19.39 -1.92
CA VAL A 23 10.37 18.53 -0.78
C VAL A 23 11.36 18.80 0.33
N LYS A 24 10.87 19.30 1.46
CA LYS A 24 11.65 19.58 2.67
C LYS A 24 11.48 18.44 3.67
N LEU A 25 12.61 17.89 4.13
CA LEU A 25 12.65 16.84 5.14
C LEU A 25 13.47 17.25 6.36
N SER A 26 13.02 16.86 7.56
CA SER A 26 13.81 17.04 8.77
C SER A 26 15.08 16.19 8.74
N LYS A 27 16.17 16.70 9.31
CA LYS A 27 17.47 16.04 9.36
C LYS A 27 17.96 15.92 10.81
N PRO A 28 18.29 14.71 11.30
CA PRO A 28 18.31 13.42 10.60
C PRO A 28 16.96 12.66 10.60
N GLY A 29 15.86 13.28 11.02
CA GLY A 29 14.60 12.57 11.27
C GLY A 29 13.95 11.94 10.02
N GLY A 30 14.12 12.54 8.85
CA GLY A 30 13.48 12.09 7.61
C GLY A 30 11.95 12.16 7.67
N ILE A 31 11.43 13.20 8.31
CA ILE A 31 10.00 13.55 8.28
C ILE A 31 9.81 14.56 7.15
N VAL A 32 8.81 14.37 6.30
CA VAL A 32 8.46 15.36 5.27
C VAL A 32 7.71 16.51 5.94
N THR A 33 8.37 17.64 6.08
CA THR A 33 7.85 18.81 6.79
C THR A 33 7.21 19.83 5.86
N GLY A 34 7.52 19.78 4.57
CA GLY A 34 6.80 20.54 3.57
C GLY A 34 7.01 20.07 2.13
N ILE A 35 6.00 20.35 1.30
CA ILE A 35 6.01 20.12 -0.14
C ILE A 35 5.52 21.41 -0.80
N LYS A 36 6.38 22.07 -1.57
CA LYS A 36 6.04 23.30 -2.31
C LYS A 36 5.77 22.96 -3.77
N TYR A 37 4.60 23.35 -4.28
CA TYR A 37 4.19 23.06 -5.65
C TYR A 37 3.12 24.05 -6.13
N ASN A 38 3.18 24.43 -7.41
CA ASN A 38 2.18 25.25 -8.11
C ASN A 38 1.65 26.46 -7.30
N GLY A 39 2.56 27.30 -6.81
CA GLY A 39 2.22 28.50 -6.03
C GLY A 39 1.77 28.25 -4.58
N ILE A 40 1.57 27.00 -4.17
CA ILE A 40 1.27 26.66 -2.77
C ILE A 40 2.59 26.42 -2.03
N ASP A 41 2.86 27.23 -1.00
CA ASP A 41 4.11 27.18 -0.23
C ASP A 41 4.31 25.87 0.56
N ASN A 42 3.23 25.26 1.01
CA ASN A 42 3.24 23.94 1.61
C ASN A 42 1.89 23.25 1.41
N LEU A 43 1.88 22.07 0.78
CA LEU A 43 0.68 21.24 0.61
C LEU A 43 0.24 20.56 1.91
N LEU A 44 1.16 20.39 2.87
CA LEU A 44 0.93 19.66 4.13
C LEU A 44 0.34 20.56 5.21
N GLU A 45 -0.44 19.98 6.12
CA GLU A 45 -1.14 20.67 7.21
C GLU A 45 -0.15 21.43 8.11
N VAL A 46 -0.03 22.74 7.91
CA VAL A 46 0.97 23.58 8.57
C VAL A 46 0.66 23.83 10.04
N LEU A 47 -0.60 23.68 10.45
CA LEU A 47 -1.00 23.80 11.86
C LEU A 47 -0.60 22.57 12.68
N ASN A 48 -0.27 21.46 12.03
CA ASN A 48 0.32 20.31 12.70
C ASN A 48 1.81 20.56 12.99
N GLU A 49 2.28 20.00 14.11
CA GLU A 49 3.72 19.80 14.34
C GLU A 49 4.36 19.10 13.13
N GLU A 50 5.62 19.44 12.83
CA GLU A 50 6.30 18.92 11.64
C GLU A 50 6.31 17.38 11.59
N VAL A 51 6.46 16.71 12.74
CA VAL A 51 6.42 15.24 12.88
C VAL A 51 5.09 14.62 12.45
N ASN A 52 4.03 15.41 12.43
CA ASN A 52 2.65 15.00 12.16
C ASN A 52 2.12 15.54 10.81
N ARG A 53 3.00 15.70 9.83
CA ARG A 53 2.66 16.14 8.47
C ARG A 53 2.76 15.01 7.45
N GLY A 54 3.98 14.68 7.02
CA GLY A 54 4.28 13.54 6.15
C GLY A 54 5.29 12.61 6.82
N TYR A 55 4.89 11.39 7.16
CA TYR A 55 5.72 10.49 7.95
C TYR A 55 5.47 9.02 7.65
N TRP A 56 6.49 8.21 7.94
CA TRP A 56 6.37 6.76 8.05
C TRP A 56 6.09 6.40 9.51
N ASP A 57 5.11 5.53 9.73
CA ASP A 57 4.85 4.95 11.05
C ASP A 57 4.73 3.43 10.98
N LEU A 58 4.93 2.82 12.15
CA LEU A 58 4.60 1.43 12.39
C LEU A 58 3.89 1.28 13.73
N VAL A 59 3.19 0.17 13.88
CA VAL A 59 2.68 -0.31 15.17
C VAL A 59 3.38 -1.61 15.45
N TRP A 60 3.90 -1.77 16.67
CA TRP A 60 4.58 -2.98 17.10
C TRP A 60 4.19 -3.38 18.52
N SER A 61 4.37 -4.65 18.87
CA SER A 61 4.17 -5.14 20.23
C SER A 61 5.22 -6.19 20.57
N GLU A 62 5.39 -6.47 21.85
CA GLU A 62 6.22 -7.59 22.31
C GLU A 62 5.69 -8.91 21.78
N ALA A 63 6.59 -9.85 21.49
CA ALA A 63 6.22 -11.20 21.09
C ALA A 63 5.36 -11.88 22.16
N GLY A 64 4.37 -12.66 21.73
CA GLY A 64 3.39 -13.29 22.62
C GLY A 64 2.19 -12.40 22.98
N SER A 65 2.23 -11.10 22.70
CA SER A 65 1.04 -10.24 22.78
C SER A 65 -0.03 -10.73 21.80
N THR A 66 -1.29 -10.75 22.24
CA THR A 66 -2.45 -11.13 21.41
C THR A 66 -3.11 -9.91 20.76
N GLY A 67 -3.86 -10.13 19.69
CA GLY A 67 -4.61 -9.07 19.01
C GLY A 67 -3.78 -8.30 17.98
N THR A 68 -4.21 -7.06 17.71
CA THR A 68 -3.74 -6.26 16.56
C THR A 68 -3.25 -4.86 16.95
N THR A 69 -3.26 -4.56 18.25
CA THR A 69 -2.86 -3.27 18.81
C THR A 69 -1.42 -3.34 19.31
N GLY A 70 -0.80 -2.17 19.50
CA GLY A 70 0.55 -2.08 20.05
C GLY A 70 1.02 -0.64 20.18
N THR A 71 2.31 -0.47 20.40
CA THR A 71 2.98 0.82 20.48
C THR A 71 3.10 1.41 19.08
N SER A 72 2.58 2.62 18.91
CA SER A 72 2.78 3.40 17.68
C SER A 72 4.15 4.08 17.70
N ASP A 73 4.86 4.02 16.58
CA ASP A 73 6.19 4.60 16.43
C ASP A 73 6.27 5.36 15.10
N VAL A 74 6.34 6.69 15.20
CA VAL A 74 6.69 7.54 14.05
C VAL A 74 8.19 7.42 13.84
N ILE A 75 8.56 6.82 12.72
CA ILE A 75 9.94 6.46 12.42
C ILE A 75 10.74 7.75 12.22
N LYS A 76 11.69 8.00 13.11
CA LYS A 76 12.65 9.11 13.00
C LYS A 76 14.05 8.54 12.82
N GLY A 77 14.73 8.93 11.75
CA GLY A 77 16.14 8.61 11.56
C GLY A 77 17.02 9.26 12.63
N THR A 78 18.12 8.60 12.95
CA THR A 78 19.21 9.11 13.79
C THR A 78 20.43 9.49 12.96
N SER A 79 20.51 9.03 11.70
CA SER A 79 21.56 9.39 10.76
C SER A 79 20.98 9.76 9.38
N PHE A 80 21.67 10.64 8.66
CA PHE A 80 21.33 11.09 7.32
C PHE A 80 22.52 10.84 6.38
N ARG A 81 22.24 10.35 5.16
CA ARG A 81 23.25 10.16 4.11
C ARG A 81 22.69 10.55 2.75
N VAL A 82 23.54 11.10 1.90
CA VAL A 82 23.31 11.20 0.46
C VAL A 82 23.81 9.91 -0.18
N ILE A 83 22.99 9.29 -1.02
CA ILE A 83 23.26 7.98 -1.61
C ILE A 83 23.60 8.13 -3.09
N MET A 84 22.83 8.98 -3.78
CA MET A 84 23.03 9.33 -5.18
C MET A 84 22.76 10.83 -5.32
N GLU A 85 23.62 11.54 -6.04
CA GLU A 85 23.43 12.96 -6.37
C GLU A 85 23.99 13.24 -7.77
N SER A 86 23.09 13.59 -8.68
CA SER A 86 23.39 13.95 -10.06
C SER A 86 22.31 14.91 -10.57
N GLU A 87 22.51 15.51 -11.74
CA GLU A 87 21.49 16.37 -12.37
C GLU A 87 20.18 15.63 -12.65
N MET A 88 20.23 14.30 -12.83
CA MET A 88 19.06 13.49 -13.16
C MET A 88 18.32 12.97 -11.94
N GLN A 89 19.03 12.76 -10.82
CA GLN A 89 18.51 12.06 -9.65
C GLN A 89 19.23 12.48 -8.37
N VAL A 90 18.45 12.62 -7.30
CA VAL A 90 18.92 12.59 -5.92
C VAL A 90 18.27 11.43 -5.18
N GLU A 91 19.05 10.66 -4.43
CA GLU A 91 18.59 9.70 -3.43
C GLU A 91 19.21 10.01 -2.07
N ILE A 92 18.37 10.15 -1.04
CA ILE A 92 18.79 10.39 0.34
C ILE A 92 18.25 9.31 1.28
N SER A 93 19.00 9.05 2.35
CA SER A 93 18.75 8.01 3.35
C SER A 93 18.65 8.61 4.75
N PHE A 94 17.68 8.11 5.51
CA PHE A 94 17.51 8.41 6.93
C PHE A 94 17.44 7.08 7.70
N THR A 95 18.52 6.74 8.39
CA THR A 95 18.62 5.46 9.08
C THR A 95 18.38 5.59 10.57
N ARG A 96 17.75 4.57 11.16
CA ARG A 96 17.66 4.32 12.60
C ARG A 96 18.09 2.88 12.83
N LEU A 97 19.28 2.72 13.41
CA LEU A 97 19.73 1.41 13.87
C LEU A 97 19.10 1.11 15.23
N TRP A 98 18.76 -0.15 15.48
CA TRP A 98 18.27 -0.54 16.79
C TRP A 98 19.42 -0.65 17.79
N ASP A 99 19.22 -0.07 18.97
CA ASP A 99 20.14 -0.17 20.09
C ASP A 99 19.56 -1.15 21.12
N PRO A 100 20.29 -2.22 21.51
CA PRO A 100 19.86 -3.15 22.56
C PRO A 100 19.46 -2.48 23.88
N SER A 101 20.01 -1.30 24.21
CA SER A 101 19.62 -0.52 25.40
C SER A 101 18.16 -0.04 25.36
N LEU A 102 17.53 -0.06 24.18
CA LEU A 102 16.15 0.34 23.92
C LEU A 102 15.18 -0.85 23.83
N GLN A 103 15.59 -2.05 24.27
CA GLN A 103 14.69 -3.21 24.35
C GLN A 103 13.42 -2.87 25.16
N GLY A 104 12.26 -3.29 24.62
CA GLY A 104 10.93 -2.97 25.17
C GLY A 104 10.46 -1.52 24.96
N LYS A 105 11.35 -0.62 24.53
CA LYS A 105 11.03 0.81 24.30
C LYS A 105 10.94 1.18 22.82
N SER A 106 11.65 0.45 21.97
CA SER A 106 11.64 0.64 20.52
C SER A 106 11.62 -0.70 19.80
N VAL A 107 11.01 -0.70 18.62
CA VAL A 107 10.94 -1.88 17.76
C VAL A 107 12.36 -2.36 17.41
N PRO A 108 12.67 -3.67 17.51
CA PRO A 108 13.99 -4.20 17.21
C PRO A 108 14.19 -4.30 15.69
N LEU A 109 14.30 -3.15 15.02
CA LEU A 109 14.51 -3.05 13.58
C LEU A 109 15.57 -2.00 13.25
N ASN A 110 16.50 -2.39 12.38
CA ASN A 110 17.21 -1.45 11.54
C ASN A 110 16.22 -0.94 10.49
N ILE A 111 16.10 0.38 10.39
CA ILE A 111 15.22 1.02 9.42
C ILE A 111 16.03 2.00 8.59
N ASP A 112 15.96 1.87 7.28
CA ASP A 112 16.51 2.83 6.33
C ASP A 112 15.38 3.38 5.46
N LYS A 113 14.96 4.62 5.73
CA LYS A 113 13.97 5.34 4.91
C LYS A 113 14.69 6.08 3.80
N ARG A 114 14.22 5.90 2.58
CA ARG A 114 14.82 6.46 1.38
C ARG A 114 13.82 7.37 0.68
N PHE A 115 14.33 8.46 0.13
CA PHE A 115 13.58 9.38 -0.71
C PHE A 115 14.38 9.63 -1.99
N ILE A 116 13.68 9.56 -3.13
CA ILE A 116 14.29 9.76 -4.44
C ILE A 116 13.52 10.87 -5.15
N MET A 117 14.24 11.82 -5.73
CA MET A 117 13.70 12.84 -6.61
C MET A 117 14.40 12.77 -7.96
N LEU A 118 13.62 12.72 -9.03
CA LEU A 118 14.11 12.69 -10.41
C LEU A 118 13.89 14.05 -11.08
N SER A 119 14.77 14.38 -12.01
CA SER A 119 14.59 15.54 -12.91
C SER A 119 13.36 15.32 -13.79
N ASN A 120 12.66 16.41 -14.15
CA ASN A 120 11.49 16.37 -15.03
C ASN A 120 10.34 15.46 -14.57
N SER A 121 10.30 15.06 -13.30
CA SER A 121 9.21 14.26 -12.72
C SER A 121 8.43 15.12 -11.73
N PRO A 122 7.10 15.31 -11.89
CA PRO A 122 6.31 16.14 -10.99
C PRO A 122 5.92 15.39 -9.71
N GLY A 123 6.90 14.84 -9.03
CA GLY A 123 6.71 14.10 -7.79
C GLY A 123 8.02 13.63 -7.17
N PHE A 124 7.91 12.77 -6.17
CA PHE A 124 9.06 12.12 -5.54
C PHE A 124 8.68 10.71 -5.09
N TYR A 125 9.68 9.84 -5.00
CA TYR A 125 9.51 8.47 -4.57
C TYR A 125 9.97 8.30 -3.12
N THR A 126 9.37 7.35 -2.43
CA THR A 126 9.86 6.92 -1.11
C THR A 126 9.71 5.42 -0.93
N TYR A 127 10.67 4.83 -0.24
CA TYR A 127 10.68 3.43 0.14
C TYR A 127 11.42 3.26 1.46
N ALA A 128 11.30 2.09 2.09
CA ALA A 128 12.08 1.77 3.27
C ALA A 128 12.57 0.33 3.26
N ILE A 129 13.74 0.11 3.85
CA ILE A 129 14.31 -1.21 4.09
C ILE A 129 14.24 -1.45 5.60
N TYR A 130 13.53 -2.51 5.99
CA TYR A 130 13.51 -2.96 7.38
C TYR A 130 14.34 -4.23 7.50
N GLU A 131 15.15 -4.32 8.54
CA GLU A 131 16.01 -5.46 8.83
C GLU A 131 15.95 -5.81 10.32
N HIS A 132 15.65 -7.07 10.60
CA HIS A 132 15.72 -7.72 11.90
C HIS A 132 16.88 -8.71 11.84
N LEU A 133 17.86 -8.55 12.73
CA LEU A 133 18.98 -9.47 12.83
C LEU A 133 18.61 -10.70 13.66
N LYS A 134 19.31 -11.81 13.43
CA LYS A 134 18.97 -13.11 14.00
C LYS A 134 18.96 -13.07 15.54
N GLU A 135 19.93 -12.39 16.14
CA GLU A 135 20.15 -12.35 17.58
C GLU A 135 19.22 -11.37 18.31
N TRP A 136 18.31 -10.71 17.60
CA TRP A 136 17.48 -9.65 18.15
C TRP A 136 16.17 -10.16 18.75
N PRO A 137 15.59 -9.40 19.71
CA PRO A 137 14.37 -9.82 20.37
C PRO A 137 13.20 -10.00 19.38
N PRO A 138 12.40 -11.06 19.54
CA PRO A 138 11.22 -11.26 18.72
C PRO A 138 10.18 -10.16 18.98
N PHE A 139 9.36 -9.86 17.98
CA PHE A 139 8.28 -8.89 18.10
C PHE A 139 7.17 -9.14 17.07
N ASN A 140 6.04 -8.47 17.30
CA ASN A 140 4.94 -8.43 16.34
C ASN A 140 4.89 -7.06 15.66
N LEU A 141 4.60 -7.04 14.35
CA LEU A 141 4.39 -5.85 13.54
C LEU A 141 2.96 -5.90 12.96
N PRO A 142 1.93 -5.37 13.66
CA PRO A 142 0.58 -5.31 13.12
C PRO A 142 0.38 -4.33 11.97
N GLN A 143 1.23 -3.30 11.85
CA GLN A 143 1.07 -2.27 10.84
C GLN A 143 2.40 -1.58 10.47
N THR A 144 2.56 -1.25 9.19
CA THR A 144 3.54 -0.26 8.72
C THR A 144 2.99 0.45 7.49
N ARG A 145 3.14 1.77 7.43
CA ARG A 145 2.54 2.61 6.37
C ARG A 145 3.24 3.98 6.26
N ILE A 146 2.78 4.77 5.30
CA ILE A 146 3.06 6.20 5.19
C ILE A 146 1.77 6.97 5.37
N VAL A 147 1.87 8.14 5.99
CA VAL A 147 0.76 9.08 6.18
C VAL A 147 1.19 10.45 5.67
N PHE A 148 0.36 11.04 4.81
CA PHE A 148 0.44 12.47 4.47
C PHE A 148 -0.85 13.16 4.91
N LYS A 149 -0.73 14.19 5.73
CA LYS A 149 -1.83 15.06 6.16
C LYS A 149 -1.74 16.35 5.38
N LEU A 150 -2.66 16.53 4.45
CA LEU A 150 -2.73 17.71 3.60
C LEU A 150 -3.43 18.85 4.33
N ARG A 151 -3.27 20.06 3.81
CA ARG A 151 -3.96 21.24 4.33
C ARG A 151 -5.47 21.11 4.24
N LYS A 152 -6.14 21.11 5.39
CA LYS A 152 -7.60 20.99 5.47
C LYS A 152 -8.33 22.19 4.87
N ASP A 153 -7.67 23.34 4.72
CA ASP A 153 -8.23 24.55 4.11
C ASP A 153 -8.08 24.60 2.59
N LYS A 154 -7.35 23.64 2.02
CA LYS A 154 -7.03 23.57 0.58
C LYS A 154 -7.67 22.36 -0.08
N PHE A 155 -7.50 21.19 0.52
CA PHE A 155 -7.85 19.90 -0.09
C PHE A 155 -9.18 19.40 0.45
N HIS A 156 -10.25 19.56 -0.32
CA HIS A 156 -11.62 19.21 0.09
C HIS A 156 -12.25 18.07 -0.72
N TYR A 157 -11.66 17.71 -1.86
CA TYR A 157 -12.23 16.71 -2.75
C TYR A 157 -11.31 15.48 -2.81
N MET A 158 -11.85 14.32 -2.47
CA MET A 158 -11.11 13.05 -2.46
C MET A 158 -11.50 12.22 -3.68
N ALA A 159 -10.52 11.55 -4.29
CA ALA A 159 -10.76 10.56 -5.33
C ALA A 159 -9.94 9.29 -5.07
N MET A 160 -10.60 8.14 -5.12
CA MET A 160 -9.96 6.83 -4.91
C MET A 160 -10.40 5.76 -5.93
N ALA A 161 -11.48 6.00 -6.66
CA ALA A 161 -11.94 5.19 -7.79
C ALA A 161 -12.89 6.05 -8.64
N ASP A 162 -13.12 5.66 -9.89
CA ASP A 162 -14.01 6.41 -10.81
C ASP A 162 -15.42 6.61 -10.25
N ASN A 163 -15.93 5.64 -9.48
CA ASN A 163 -17.24 5.69 -8.84
C ASN A 163 -17.19 6.11 -7.36
N ARG A 164 -16.03 6.52 -6.84
CA ARG A 164 -15.80 6.86 -5.43
C ARG A 164 -14.94 8.10 -5.32
N GLN A 165 -15.59 9.23 -5.58
CA GLN A 165 -15.02 10.56 -5.48
C GLN A 165 -16.07 11.50 -4.91
N ARG A 166 -15.68 12.44 -4.07
CA ARG A 166 -16.61 13.39 -3.46
C ARG A 166 -15.88 14.53 -2.77
N TYR A 167 -16.62 15.62 -2.53
CA TYR A 167 -16.28 16.53 -1.44
C TYR A 167 -16.41 15.79 -0.11
N MET A 168 -15.45 16.04 0.77
CA MET A 168 -15.33 15.40 2.07
C MET A 168 -15.63 16.39 3.18
N PRO A 169 -16.22 15.93 4.29
CA PRO A 169 -16.36 16.76 5.48
C PRO A 169 -14.98 17.18 6.02
N LEU A 170 -14.95 18.24 6.81
CA LEU A 170 -13.74 18.68 7.49
C LEU A 170 -13.51 17.84 8.76
N PRO A 171 -12.25 17.71 9.23
CA PRO A 171 -11.98 17.03 10.50
C PRO A 171 -12.71 17.68 11.69
N ASP A 172 -12.96 19.00 11.62
CA ASP A 172 -13.70 19.76 12.62
C ASP A 172 -15.18 19.33 12.73
N ASP A 173 -15.76 18.77 11.67
CA ASP A 173 -17.14 18.28 11.68
C ASP A 173 -17.33 17.03 12.53
N ARG A 174 -16.23 16.37 12.88
CA ARG A 174 -16.21 15.22 13.79
C ARG A 174 -16.08 15.62 15.26
N LEU A 175 -15.84 16.90 15.57
CA LEU A 175 -15.66 17.39 16.94
C LEU A 175 -16.98 17.43 17.73
N PRO A 176 -16.94 17.35 19.08
CA PRO A 176 -18.13 17.47 19.91
C PRO A 176 -18.98 18.71 19.56
N GLY A 177 -20.30 18.52 19.45
CA GLY A 177 -21.25 19.57 19.04
C GLY A 177 -21.47 19.67 17.52
N ARG A 178 -20.56 19.14 16.71
CA ARG A 178 -20.71 19.00 15.25
C ARG A 178 -20.89 17.56 14.81
N GLY A 179 -20.16 16.65 15.45
CA GLY A 179 -20.22 15.22 15.24
C GLY A 179 -20.71 14.46 16.48
N LYS A 180 -21.27 13.28 16.25
CA LYS A 180 -21.64 12.31 17.30
C LYS A 180 -21.04 10.94 16.94
N PRO A 181 -20.01 10.48 17.68
CA PRO A 181 -19.52 9.11 17.57
C PRO A 181 -20.66 8.11 17.75
N LEU A 182 -20.66 7.05 16.92
CA LEU A 182 -21.62 5.96 16.97
C LEU A 182 -21.06 4.79 17.78
N ALA A 183 -21.60 3.59 17.56
CA ALA A 183 -21.19 2.39 18.30
C ALA A 183 -19.71 2.05 18.12
N THR A 184 -19.16 2.27 16.92
CA THR A 184 -17.72 2.21 16.67
C THR A 184 -17.14 3.63 16.69
N PRO A 185 -15.97 3.84 17.32
CA PRO A 185 -15.38 5.17 17.45
C PRO A 185 -14.95 5.77 16.10
N GLU A 186 -14.73 4.92 15.08
CA GLU A 186 -14.44 5.37 13.72
C GLU A 186 -15.64 6.01 13.02
N ALA A 187 -16.86 5.53 13.30
CA ALA A 187 -18.08 6.01 12.66
C ALA A 187 -18.65 7.22 13.41
N VAL A 188 -18.75 8.37 12.74
CA VAL A 188 -19.24 9.62 13.32
C VAL A 188 -20.39 10.15 12.48
N LEU A 189 -21.55 10.31 13.12
CA LEU A 189 -22.69 11.01 12.53
C LEU A 189 -22.42 12.52 12.50
N LEU A 190 -22.56 13.15 11.35
CA LEU A 190 -22.40 14.58 11.16
C LEU A 190 -23.72 15.30 11.49
N VAL A 191 -23.77 15.93 12.65
CA VAL A 191 -24.98 16.57 13.20
C VAL A 191 -25.10 18.03 12.77
N ASN A 192 -23.98 18.75 12.79
CA ASN A 192 -23.90 20.17 12.43
C ASN A 192 -22.57 20.48 11.69
N PRO A 193 -22.36 19.90 10.49
CA PRO A 193 -21.15 20.13 9.71
C PRO A 193 -21.03 21.57 9.21
N VAL A 194 -19.83 22.00 8.80
CA VAL A 194 -19.58 23.32 8.19
C VAL A 194 -20.40 23.45 6.92
N GLU A 195 -20.30 22.46 6.04
CA GLU A 195 -21.08 22.35 4.81
C GLU A 195 -22.41 21.62 5.11
N PRO A 196 -23.57 22.29 4.96
CA PRO A 196 -24.86 21.72 5.35
C PRO A 196 -25.25 20.43 4.60
N GLU A 197 -24.70 20.20 3.41
CA GLU A 197 -24.97 19.01 2.59
C GLU A 197 -24.53 17.70 3.24
N PHE A 198 -23.51 17.73 4.11
CA PHE A 198 -23.03 16.54 4.82
C PHE A 198 -23.89 16.19 6.05
N LYS A 199 -24.90 17.01 6.38
CA LYS A 199 -25.70 16.81 7.59
C LYS A 199 -26.49 15.51 7.52
N GLY A 200 -26.37 14.68 8.55
CA GLY A 200 -27.02 13.39 8.65
C GLY A 200 -26.22 12.24 8.03
N GLU A 201 -25.10 12.52 7.37
CA GLU A 201 -24.18 11.48 6.91
C GLU A 201 -23.38 10.88 8.07
N VAL A 202 -22.92 9.64 7.88
CA VAL A 202 -21.96 8.98 8.76
C VAL A 202 -20.63 8.90 8.04
N ASP A 203 -19.61 9.54 8.60
CA ASP A 203 -18.23 9.45 8.12
C ASP A 203 -17.47 8.37 8.90
N ASP A 204 -16.89 7.43 8.16
CA ASP A 204 -16.05 6.34 8.67
C ASP A 204 -14.89 6.10 7.70
N LYS A 205 -13.65 6.10 8.21
CA LYS A 205 -12.44 5.84 7.42
C LYS A 205 -12.51 4.53 6.62
N TYR A 206 -13.23 3.51 7.12
CA TYR A 206 -13.38 2.22 6.45
C TYR A 206 -14.32 2.27 5.23
N GLN A 207 -15.13 3.32 5.08
CA GLN A 207 -15.89 3.58 3.84
C GLN A 207 -14.98 3.89 2.66
N TYR A 208 -13.69 4.15 2.89
CA TYR A 208 -12.69 4.53 1.89
C TYR A 208 -11.58 3.48 1.77
N SER A 209 -11.88 2.22 2.05
CA SER A 209 -10.95 1.11 1.77
C SER A 209 -11.01 0.65 0.31
N CYS A 210 -9.93 0.04 -0.17
CA CYS A 210 -9.83 -0.56 -1.49
C CYS A 210 -9.04 -1.87 -1.44
N GLU A 211 -9.40 -2.84 -2.29
CA GLU A 211 -8.66 -4.08 -2.46
C GLU A 211 -7.29 -3.82 -3.09
N ASN A 212 -6.26 -4.55 -2.67
CA ASN A 212 -4.89 -4.42 -3.15
C ASN A 212 -4.74 -4.52 -4.69
N LYS A 213 -5.60 -5.27 -5.37
CA LYS A 213 -5.56 -5.40 -6.84
C LYS A 213 -5.95 -4.12 -7.59
N ASP A 214 -6.81 -3.31 -6.95
CA ASP A 214 -7.35 -2.07 -7.51
C ASP A 214 -6.71 -0.81 -6.87
N LEU A 215 -6.08 -0.95 -5.70
CA LEU A 215 -5.41 0.11 -4.95
C LEU A 215 -4.07 0.53 -5.58
N ARG A 216 -4.14 1.22 -6.72
CA ARG A 216 -2.96 1.71 -7.46
C ARG A 216 -2.78 3.22 -7.44
N VAL A 217 -3.87 3.99 -7.35
CA VAL A 217 -3.83 5.46 -7.24
C VAL A 217 -5.01 5.98 -6.43
N HIS A 218 -4.75 6.91 -5.52
CA HIS A 218 -5.76 7.64 -4.77
C HIS A 218 -5.19 8.95 -4.23
N GLY A 219 -6.05 9.92 -3.95
CA GLY A 219 -5.57 11.26 -3.64
C GLY A 219 -6.64 12.27 -3.31
N TRP A 220 -6.20 13.52 -3.32
CA TRP A 220 -6.98 14.70 -3.00
C TRP A 220 -6.77 15.78 -4.04
N ILE A 221 -7.80 16.59 -4.25
CA ILE A 221 -7.81 17.75 -5.12
C ILE A 221 -8.03 19.00 -4.26
N CYS A 222 -7.13 19.96 -4.41
CA CYS A 222 -7.34 21.35 -4.07
C CYS A 222 -7.97 22.04 -5.28
N MET A 223 -9.08 22.75 -5.08
CA MET A 223 -9.78 23.44 -6.17
C MET A 223 -9.17 24.81 -6.49
N ASP A 224 -8.47 25.43 -5.54
CA ASP A 224 -7.90 26.77 -5.70
C ASP A 224 -6.55 26.98 -4.93
N PRO A 225 -5.40 27.03 -5.64
CA PRO A 225 -5.28 26.76 -7.07
C PRO A 225 -5.52 25.27 -7.36
N PRO A 226 -5.98 24.90 -8.58
CA PRO A 226 -6.20 23.51 -8.95
C PRO A 226 -4.92 22.65 -8.84
N VAL A 227 -4.85 21.81 -7.81
CA VAL A 227 -3.69 20.97 -7.51
C VAL A 227 -4.15 19.59 -7.04
N GLY A 228 -3.62 18.54 -7.65
CA GLY A 228 -3.80 17.17 -7.22
C GLY A 228 -2.62 16.66 -6.41
N PHE A 229 -2.90 15.89 -5.35
CA PHE A 229 -1.92 15.16 -4.58
C PHE A 229 -2.29 13.67 -4.58
N TRP A 230 -1.43 12.85 -5.19
CA TRP A 230 -1.73 11.45 -5.48
C TRP A 230 -0.66 10.53 -4.92
N GLN A 231 -1.09 9.43 -4.31
CA GLN A 231 -0.22 8.31 -4.01
C GLN A 231 -0.40 7.24 -5.08
N ILE A 232 0.68 6.94 -5.78
CA ILE A 232 0.73 5.88 -6.80
C ILE A 232 1.52 4.69 -6.26
N THR A 233 0.93 3.51 -6.36
CA THR A 233 1.55 2.23 -6.00
C THR A 233 1.66 1.35 -7.24
N PRO A 234 2.86 1.25 -7.85
CA PRO A 234 3.07 0.55 -9.12
C PRO A 234 2.99 -0.97 -9.00
N SER A 235 3.26 -1.51 -7.81
CA SER A 235 3.27 -2.94 -7.52
C SER A 235 2.76 -3.23 -6.13
N SER A 236 2.10 -4.38 -5.96
CA SER A 236 1.64 -4.87 -4.66
C SER A 236 2.60 -5.91 -4.04
N GLU A 237 3.79 -6.14 -4.62
CA GLU A 237 4.73 -7.19 -4.15
C GLU A 237 5.22 -6.99 -2.72
N PHE A 238 5.21 -5.76 -2.23
CA PHE A 238 5.62 -5.42 -0.88
C PHE A 238 4.45 -5.37 0.12
N ARG A 239 3.19 -5.53 -0.34
CA ARG A 239 2.00 -5.53 0.52
C ARG A 239 1.68 -6.91 1.11
N SER A 240 1.00 -6.94 2.26
CA SER A 240 0.48 -8.17 2.86
C SER A 240 -0.97 -8.47 2.46
N GLY A 241 -1.39 -9.74 2.63
CA GLY A 241 -2.78 -10.18 2.52
C GLY A 241 -3.29 -10.56 1.13
N GLY A 242 -2.47 -10.45 0.08
CA GLY A 242 -2.86 -10.85 -1.28
C GLY A 242 -3.78 -9.83 -1.99
N PRO A 243 -4.33 -10.18 -3.18
CA PRO A 243 -4.99 -9.23 -4.07
C PRO A 243 -6.33 -8.69 -3.56
N ILE A 244 -7.09 -9.49 -2.81
CA ILE A 244 -8.42 -9.12 -2.28
C ILE A 244 -8.36 -8.49 -0.88
N LYS A 245 -7.17 -8.36 -0.29
CA LYS A 245 -7.01 -7.68 1.00
C LYS A 245 -7.36 -6.21 0.83
N GLN A 246 -8.32 -5.75 1.63
CA GLN A 246 -8.68 -4.34 1.69
C GLN A 246 -7.71 -3.55 2.57
N ASN A 247 -7.36 -2.36 2.12
CA ASN A 247 -6.54 -1.42 2.86
C ASN A 247 -7.14 -0.01 2.80
N LEU A 248 -6.86 0.78 3.82
CA LEU A 248 -7.25 2.19 3.88
C LEU A 248 -6.51 2.99 2.80
N THR A 249 -7.17 4.04 2.30
CA THR A 249 -6.65 4.89 1.21
C THR A 249 -6.56 6.35 1.69
N SER A 250 -7.50 7.19 1.30
CA SER A 250 -7.70 8.54 1.82
C SER A 250 -8.92 8.60 2.74
N HIS A 251 -8.95 9.55 3.67
CA HIS A 251 -10.12 9.78 4.53
C HIS A 251 -10.12 11.21 5.11
N VAL A 252 -11.21 11.59 5.78
CA VAL A 252 -11.41 12.88 6.48
C VAL A 252 -10.15 13.42 7.17
N GLY A 253 -9.91 14.73 7.10
CA GLY A 253 -8.70 15.38 7.61
C GLY A 253 -7.58 15.55 6.58
N PRO A 254 -7.96 15.90 5.34
CA PRO A 254 -7.46 15.31 4.10
C PRO A 254 -6.19 14.46 4.26
N VAL A 255 -6.41 13.23 4.74
CA VAL A 255 -5.34 12.27 5.01
C VAL A 255 -5.20 11.35 3.80
N ASN A 256 -3.97 11.08 3.40
CA ASN A 256 -3.61 10.13 2.36
C ASN A 256 -2.68 9.05 2.95
N LEU A 257 -3.04 7.77 2.80
CA LEU A 257 -2.36 6.62 3.42
C LEU A 257 -1.80 5.63 2.41
N ALA A 258 -0.52 5.29 2.57
CA ALA A 258 0.13 4.20 1.85
C ALA A 258 0.30 2.99 2.76
N MET A 259 -0.65 2.05 2.71
CA MET A 259 -0.61 0.84 3.54
C MET A 259 0.30 -0.24 2.92
N PHE A 260 1.26 -0.73 3.71
CA PHE A 260 2.13 -1.86 3.31
C PHE A 260 1.77 -3.14 4.04
N LEU A 261 1.64 -3.07 5.37
CA LEU A 261 1.20 -4.16 6.21
C LEU A 261 0.10 -3.64 7.14
N SER A 262 -0.97 -4.42 7.30
CA SER A 262 -2.02 -4.10 8.26
C SER A 262 -2.86 -5.32 8.62
N ALA A 263 -3.17 -5.44 9.91
CA ALA A 263 -4.13 -6.38 10.45
C ALA A 263 -5.62 -6.03 10.17
N HIS A 264 -5.92 -4.84 9.65
CA HIS A 264 -7.30 -4.45 9.33
C HIS A 264 -7.99 -5.49 8.42
N TYR A 265 -9.26 -5.83 8.70
CA TYR A 265 -10.08 -6.82 7.99
C TYR A 265 -9.68 -8.29 8.12
N ALA A 266 -8.51 -8.62 8.67
CA ALA A 266 -8.05 -10.00 8.81
C ALA A 266 -7.67 -10.40 10.24
N GLY A 267 -7.56 -9.42 11.14
CA GLY A 267 -7.19 -9.67 12.53
C GLY A 267 -5.74 -10.11 12.68
N GLU A 268 -5.51 -10.91 13.72
CA GLU A 268 -4.17 -11.35 14.14
C GLU A 268 -3.45 -12.21 13.08
N ASP A 269 -4.19 -12.87 12.20
CA ASP A 269 -3.64 -13.75 11.15
C ASP A 269 -2.75 -13.02 10.14
N LEU A 270 -2.88 -11.69 10.01
CA LEU A 270 -2.01 -10.87 9.15
C LEU A 270 -0.99 -10.02 9.91
N VAL A 271 -0.87 -10.18 11.22
CA VAL A 271 0.22 -9.60 12.00
C VAL A 271 1.51 -10.33 11.64
N LEU A 272 2.55 -9.60 11.22
CA LEU A 272 3.87 -10.20 11.05
C LEU A 272 4.45 -10.49 12.43
N LYS A 273 4.77 -11.75 12.72
CA LYS A 273 5.40 -12.18 13.95
C LYS A 273 6.80 -12.67 13.61
N LEU A 274 7.83 -11.96 14.07
CA LEU A 274 9.21 -12.39 13.92
C LEU A 274 9.62 -13.17 15.16
N ASN A 275 10.07 -14.40 14.93
CA ASN A 275 10.43 -15.32 16.01
C ASN A 275 11.87 -15.11 16.49
N PRO A 276 12.25 -15.66 17.66
CA PRO A 276 13.65 -15.75 18.03
C PRO A 276 14.46 -16.41 16.91
N ASP A 277 15.68 -15.93 16.68
CA ASP A 277 16.58 -16.47 15.65
C ASP A 277 16.06 -16.39 14.20
N GLU A 278 15.05 -15.54 13.92
CA GLU A 278 14.52 -15.31 12.56
C GLU A 278 15.10 -14.03 11.94
N PRO A 279 16.21 -14.11 11.16
CA PRO A 279 16.66 -12.96 10.39
C PRO A 279 15.62 -12.64 9.31
N TRP A 280 15.25 -11.36 9.22
CA TRP A 280 14.24 -10.91 8.29
C TRP A 280 14.64 -9.56 7.70
N LYS A 281 14.50 -9.43 6.38
CA LYS A 281 14.76 -8.18 5.68
C LYS A 281 13.71 -7.99 4.60
N LYS A 282 13.16 -6.77 4.49
CA LYS A 282 12.12 -6.46 3.51
C LYS A 282 12.22 -5.02 3.03
N VAL A 283 12.06 -4.85 1.72
CA VAL A 283 11.84 -3.56 1.08
C VAL A 283 10.34 -3.28 0.96
N PHE A 284 9.94 -2.07 1.37
CA PHE A 284 8.59 -1.53 1.21
C PHE A 284 8.61 -0.37 0.22
N GLY A 285 7.92 -0.50 -0.92
CA GLY A 285 7.98 0.47 -2.02
C GLY A 285 9.02 0.09 -3.09
N PRO A 286 9.47 1.05 -3.92
CA PRO A 286 9.06 2.46 -3.91
C PRO A 286 7.62 2.72 -4.30
N ILE A 287 6.99 3.69 -3.62
CA ILE A 287 5.75 4.33 -4.05
C ILE A 287 6.07 5.73 -4.57
N PHE A 288 5.19 6.28 -5.39
CA PHE A 288 5.36 7.59 -6.00
C PHE A 288 4.31 8.58 -5.46
N MET A 289 4.77 9.71 -4.95
CA MET A 289 3.92 10.83 -4.57
C MET A 289 3.88 11.81 -5.75
N TYR A 290 2.79 11.74 -6.52
CA TYR A 290 2.60 12.47 -7.76
C TYR A 290 1.78 13.73 -7.54
N LEU A 291 2.20 14.82 -8.17
CA LEU A 291 1.52 16.12 -8.13
C LEU A 291 1.21 16.54 -9.57
N ASN A 292 0.02 17.09 -9.77
CA ASN A 292 -0.37 17.71 -11.02
C ASN A 292 -1.22 18.95 -10.76
N SER A 293 -1.38 19.76 -11.80
CA SER A 293 -2.18 20.98 -11.78
C SER A 293 -2.82 21.18 -13.16
N VAL A 294 -3.93 21.93 -13.19
CA VAL A 294 -4.53 22.40 -14.45
C VAL A 294 -4.28 23.89 -14.59
N THR A 295 -4.15 24.35 -15.83
CA THR A 295 -4.02 25.78 -16.15
C THR A 295 -5.32 26.52 -15.85
N ASP A 296 -5.23 27.84 -15.66
CA ASP A 296 -6.39 28.69 -15.35
C ASP A 296 -7.58 28.44 -16.28
N GLY A 297 -8.74 28.13 -15.69
CA GLY A 297 -9.99 27.81 -16.39
C GLY A 297 -10.19 26.33 -16.73
N GLY A 298 -9.21 25.46 -16.48
CA GLY A 298 -9.37 24.01 -16.58
C GLY A 298 -10.22 23.43 -15.45
N ASP A 299 -10.93 22.33 -15.73
CA ASP A 299 -11.71 21.61 -14.72
C ASP A 299 -10.77 20.82 -13.78
N PRO A 300 -10.72 21.12 -12.47
CA PRO A 300 -9.87 20.41 -11.52
C PRO A 300 -10.15 18.90 -11.46
N LEU A 301 -11.34 18.43 -11.84
CA LEU A 301 -11.64 17.00 -11.84
C LEU A 301 -10.82 16.22 -12.89
N GLN A 302 -10.28 16.90 -13.90
CA GLN A 302 -9.37 16.28 -14.88
C GLN A 302 -8.05 15.82 -14.25
N LEU A 303 -7.68 16.35 -13.09
CA LEU A 303 -6.48 15.94 -12.35
C LEU A 303 -6.50 14.44 -11.99
N TRP A 304 -7.69 13.86 -11.82
CA TRP A 304 -7.85 12.43 -11.57
C TRP A 304 -7.49 11.57 -12.79
N GLU A 305 -7.94 11.96 -13.98
CA GLU A 305 -7.64 11.22 -15.22
C GLU A 305 -6.14 11.25 -15.53
N ASP A 306 -5.51 12.40 -15.33
CA ASP A 306 -4.06 12.55 -15.47
C ASP A 306 -3.30 11.70 -14.44
N ALA A 307 -3.74 11.64 -13.18
CA ALA A 307 -3.15 10.77 -12.17
C ALA A 307 -3.29 9.27 -12.50
N LYS A 308 -4.38 8.84 -13.13
CA LYS A 308 -4.53 7.48 -13.65
C LYS A 308 -3.56 7.19 -14.79
N ASN A 309 -3.36 8.15 -15.70
CA ASN A 309 -2.38 8.02 -16.78
C ASN A 309 -0.97 7.88 -16.22
N GLN A 310 -0.58 8.72 -15.26
CA GLN A 310 0.70 8.60 -14.58
C GLN A 310 0.82 7.24 -13.87
N MET A 311 -0.23 6.77 -13.20
CA MET A 311 -0.22 5.45 -12.54
C MET A 311 0.10 4.32 -13.52
N MET A 312 -0.44 4.36 -14.73
CA MET A 312 -0.12 3.37 -15.76
C MET A 312 1.36 3.43 -16.16
N ILE A 313 1.95 4.62 -16.29
CA ILE A 313 3.38 4.79 -16.56
C ILE A 313 4.23 4.18 -15.44
N GLU A 314 3.89 4.44 -14.18
CA GLU A 314 4.62 3.85 -13.04
C GLU A 314 4.50 2.32 -12.98
N VAL A 315 3.33 1.76 -13.31
CA VAL A 315 3.11 0.31 -13.41
C VAL A 315 3.96 -0.31 -14.53
N GLU A 316 4.03 0.34 -15.69
CA GLU A 316 4.83 -0.13 -16.84
C GLU A 316 6.33 -0.02 -16.58
N SER A 317 6.73 1.01 -15.83
CA SER A 317 8.12 1.24 -15.40
C SER A 317 8.58 0.30 -14.31
N TRP A 318 7.70 -0.55 -13.74
CA TRP A 318 8.06 -1.47 -12.67
C TRP A 318 8.77 -2.75 -13.16
N PRO A 319 9.86 -3.18 -12.50
CA PRO A 319 10.57 -2.52 -11.40
C PRO A 319 11.44 -1.36 -11.90
N TYR A 320 11.57 -0.32 -11.08
CA TYR A 320 12.45 0.80 -11.38
C TYR A 320 13.92 0.39 -11.47
N ASP A 321 14.72 1.13 -12.23
CA ASP A 321 16.16 0.93 -12.40
C ASP A 321 17.02 1.94 -11.61
N PHE A 322 16.39 3.00 -11.11
CA PHE A 322 17.05 4.11 -10.42
C PHE A 322 17.30 3.93 -8.91
N PRO A 323 16.57 3.11 -8.11
CA PRO A 323 16.89 2.95 -6.70
C PRO A 323 18.29 2.36 -6.50
N ALA A 324 19.15 3.02 -5.72
CA ALA A 324 20.56 2.67 -5.58
C ALA A 324 20.83 1.56 -4.54
N SER A 325 19.81 0.99 -3.92
CA SER A 325 19.97 -0.04 -2.89
C SER A 325 20.05 -1.44 -3.49
N ASP A 326 21.10 -2.19 -3.12
CA ASP A 326 21.25 -3.61 -3.47
C ASP A 326 20.13 -4.51 -2.93
N ASP A 327 19.40 -4.04 -1.90
CA ASP A 327 18.24 -4.76 -1.35
C ASP A 327 17.01 -4.65 -2.26
N PHE A 328 17.00 -3.72 -3.22
CA PHE A 328 15.94 -3.59 -4.22
C PHE A 328 16.32 -4.36 -5.50
N PRO A 329 15.69 -5.52 -5.78
CA PRO A 329 16.11 -6.32 -6.91
C PRO A 329 15.75 -5.65 -8.23
N THR A 330 16.72 -5.55 -9.13
CA THR A 330 16.54 -5.02 -10.49
C THR A 330 15.71 -5.97 -11.37
N ALA A 331 15.33 -5.52 -12.57
CA ALA A 331 14.52 -6.31 -13.50
C ALA A 331 15.16 -7.66 -13.87
N ASP A 332 16.46 -7.70 -14.11
CA ASP A 332 17.23 -8.91 -14.46
C ASP A 332 17.43 -9.86 -13.26
N GLN A 333 17.36 -9.34 -12.04
CA GLN A 333 17.34 -10.13 -10.81
C GLN A 333 15.96 -10.70 -10.48
N ARG A 334 14.93 -10.43 -11.30
CA ARG A 334 13.57 -10.98 -11.16
C ARG A 334 13.29 -12.05 -12.20
N GLY A 335 12.64 -13.13 -11.78
CA GLY A 335 12.10 -14.18 -12.61
C GLY A 335 10.59 -14.04 -12.81
N SER A 336 10.04 -14.89 -13.68
CA SER A 336 8.59 -15.03 -13.79
C SER A 336 8.14 -16.48 -13.84
N VAL A 337 7.00 -16.79 -13.22
CA VAL A 337 6.33 -18.08 -13.32
C VAL A 337 5.13 -17.93 -14.25
N SER A 338 5.06 -18.79 -15.26
CA SER A 338 3.92 -18.91 -16.17
C SER A 338 3.50 -20.37 -16.25
N GLY A 339 2.19 -20.62 -16.17
CA GLY A 339 1.64 -21.95 -16.24
C GLY A 339 0.12 -21.91 -16.43
N ARG A 340 -0.49 -23.09 -16.36
CA ARG A 340 -1.95 -23.25 -16.41
C ARG A 340 -2.40 -23.81 -15.08
N LEU A 341 -3.26 -23.08 -14.37
CA LEU A 341 -3.94 -23.61 -13.19
C LEU A 341 -5.13 -24.46 -13.68
N GLN A 342 -5.14 -25.75 -13.38
CA GLN A 342 -6.30 -26.61 -13.60
C GLN A 342 -7.09 -26.68 -12.30
N ILE A 343 -8.23 -26.02 -12.26
CA ILE A 343 -9.14 -26.06 -11.12
C ILE A 343 -10.06 -27.27 -11.31
N GLN A 344 -9.94 -28.26 -10.43
CA GLN A 344 -10.90 -29.35 -10.32
C GLN A 344 -11.89 -28.99 -9.22
N ASP A 345 -12.90 -28.20 -9.59
CA ASP A 345 -13.99 -27.92 -8.67
C ASP A 345 -14.91 -29.15 -8.61
N ARG A 346 -14.89 -29.86 -7.49
CA ARG A 346 -15.94 -30.82 -7.18
C ARG A 346 -17.11 -30.00 -6.68
N LEU A 347 -17.94 -29.51 -7.60
CA LEU A 347 -19.31 -29.14 -7.24
C LEU A 347 -19.89 -30.36 -6.49
N PRO A 348 -20.27 -30.25 -5.20
CA PRO A 348 -20.95 -31.35 -4.55
C PRO A 348 -22.19 -31.68 -5.39
N GLN A 349 -22.26 -32.92 -5.87
CA GLN A 349 -23.46 -33.43 -6.52
C GLN A 349 -24.63 -33.22 -5.54
N SER A 350 -25.62 -32.44 -5.98
CA SER A 350 -26.87 -32.13 -5.29
C SER A 350 -26.79 -31.24 -4.03
N PHE A 351 -27.00 -29.94 -4.21
CA PHE A 351 -27.87 -29.20 -3.30
C PHE A 351 -29.30 -29.29 -3.84
N PRO A 352 -30.32 -29.68 -3.06
CA PRO A 352 -31.68 -29.89 -3.55
C PRO A 352 -32.50 -28.60 -3.74
N TYR A 353 -31.88 -27.41 -3.70
CA TYR A 353 -32.60 -26.15 -3.88
C TYR A 353 -32.15 -25.42 -5.15
N PRO A 354 -33.05 -25.20 -6.13
CA PRO A 354 -32.75 -24.36 -7.28
C PRO A 354 -32.76 -22.89 -6.82
N LEU A 355 -31.60 -22.32 -6.53
CA LEU A 355 -31.44 -20.86 -6.46
C LEU A 355 -31.26 -20.33 -7.89
N ALA A 356 -32.38 -20.17 -8.58
CA ALA A 356 -32.46 -19.36 -9.79
C ALA A 356 -32.92 -17.96 -9.39
N TYR A 357 -31.99 -17.04 -9.13
CA TYR A 357 -32.29 -15.61 -9.19
C TYR A 357 -31.85 -15.08 -10.54
N THR A 358 -32.79 -15.06 -11.49
CA THR A 358 -32.71 -14.18 -12.66
C THR A 358 -33.60 -12.98 -12.38
N LEU A 359 -33.00 -11.80 -12.22
CA LEU A 359 -33.72 -10.54 -12.31
C LEU A 359 -34.08 -10.33 -13.78
N ASN A 360 -35.33 -10.60 -14.15
CA ASN A 360 -35.89 -10.16 -15.43
C ASN A 360 -37.03 -9.18 -15.16
N ARG A 361 -36.79 -7.91 -15.52
CA ARG A 361 -37.84 -6.92 -15.73
C ARG A 361 -38.63 -7.35 -16.97
N ASP A 362 -39.72 -8.08 -16.78
CA ASP A 362 -40.98 -7.79 -17.48
C ASP A 362 -42.08 -8.76 -17.07
N LYS A 363 -43.30 -8.23 -17.02
CA LYS A 363 -44.50 -8.92 -16.56
C LYS A 363 -44.94 -9.97 -17.58
N SER A 364 -45.48 -11.06 -17.03
CA SER A 364 -46.40 -12.06 -17.61
C SER A 364 -45.80 -13.40 -18.11
N LYS A 365 -46.33 -14.47 -17.49
CA LYS A 365 -46.27 -15.91 -17.80
C LYS A 365 -45.07 -16.70 -17.25
N MET A 366 -45.33 -17.41 -16.14
CA MET A 366 -44.54 -18.54 -15.67
C MET A 366 -44.85 -19.79 -16.52
N GLY A 367 -43.83 -20.40 -17.10
CA GLY A 367 -43.86 -21.76 -17.64
C GLY A 367 -42.55 -22.46 -17.29
N VAL A 368 -42.62 -23.58 -16.58
CA VAL A 368 -41.46 -24.37 -16.16
C VAL A 368 -41.03 -25.27 -17.31
N GLY A 369 -39.81 -25.06 -17.81
CA GLY A 369 -39.15 -25.95 -18.76
C GLY A 369 -37.87 -26.54 -18.16
N MET A 370 -37.82 -27.86 -17.96
CA MET A 370 -36.59 -28.58 -17.63
C MET A 370 -35.62 -28.56 -18.81
N LYS A 371 -34.45 -27.94 -18.66
CA LYS A 371 -33.29 -28.15 -19.55
C LYS A 371 -32.20 -28.92 -18.81
N ARG A 372 -31.59 -29.85 -19.54
CA ARG A 372 -30.54 -30.80 -19.10
C ARG A 372 -29.30 -30.09 -18.51
N PRO A 373 -28.46 -30.79 -17.71
CA PRO A 373 -27.31 -30.18 -17.05
C PRO A 373 -26.27 -29.69 -18.05
N TYR A 374 -25.70 -28.50 -17.78
CA TYR A 374 -24.59 -27.92 -18.55
C TYR A 374 -23.33 -28.80 -18.48
N PRO A 375 -22.52 -28.89 -19.55
CA PRO A 375 -21.20 -29.50 -19.47
C PRO A 375 -20.27 -28.64 -18.61
N SER A 376 -19.30 -29.29 -17.97
CA SER A 376 -18.25 -28.67 -17.16
C SER A 376 -17.56 -27.51 -17.89
N GLN A 377 -17.69 -26.30 -17.35
CA GLN A 377 -16.93 -25.16 -17.84
C GLN A 377 -15.47 -25.29 -17.38
N LYS A 378 -14.57 -25.45 -18.34
CA LYS A 378 -13.13 -25.31 -18.12
C LYS A 378 -12.80 -23.82 -18.14
N CYS A 379 -12.64 -23.21 -16.98
CA CYS A 379 -12.06 -21.88 -16.89
C CYS A 379 -10.53 -21.97 -16.93
N TYR A 380 -9.91 -21.19 -17.81
CA TYR A 380 -8.47 -21.10 -17.96
C TYR A 380 -7.98 -19.79 -17.34
N ILE A 381 -7.14 -19.86 -16.32
CA ILE A 381 -6.47 -18.68 -15.77
C ILE A 381 -5.00 -18.75 -16.18
N LEU A 382 -4.55 -17.73 -16.91
CA LEU A 382 -3.14 -17.53 -17.22
C LEU A 382 -2.55 -16.65 -16.10
N ALA A 383 -1.76 -17.24 -15.22
CA ALA A 383 -1.05 -16.50 -14.18
C ALA A 383 0.37 -16.21 -14.66
N LYS A 384 0.76 -14.93 -14.68
CA LYS A 384 2.14 -14.47 -14.90
C LYS A 384 2.59 -13.78 -13.61
N LEU A 385 3.30 -14.50 -12.75
CA LEU A 385 3.91 -13.90 -11.56
C LEU A 385 5.31 -13.43 -11.93
N ARG A 386 5.69 -12.19 -11.60
CA ARG A 386 7.09 -11.72 -11.60
C ARG A 386 7.58 -11.68 -10.14
N MET A 387 8.73 -12.27 -9.83
CA MET A 387 9.28 -12.37 -8.46
C MET A 387 10.81 -12.27 -8.47
N ALA A 388 11.43 -11.68 -7.46
CA ALA A 388 12.89 -11.66 -7.32
C ALA A 388 13.50 -13.08 -7.19
N ARG A 389 14.67 -13.31 -7.79
CA ARG A 389 15.42 -14.59 -7.75
C ARG A 389 16.29 -14.76 -6.51
N SER A 390 16.40 -13.74 -5.66
CA SER A 390 17.25 -13.74 -4.46
C SER A 390 16.43 -13.70 -3.16
N GLY A 391 16.97 -14.30 -2.10
CA GLY A 391 16.42 -14.27 -0.74
C GLY A 391 15.48 -15.41 -0.36
N GLN A 392 15.00 -15.40 0.89
CA GLN A 392 14.12 -16.42 1.47
C GLN A 392 12.82 -16.64 0.68
N GLY A 393 12.39 -15.66 -0.14
CA GLY A 393 11.19 -15.75 -0.98
C GLY A 393 11.26 -16.82 -2.09
N TRP A 394 12.45 -17.03 -2.68
CA TRP A 394 12.63 -18.05 -3.73
C TRP A 394 12.58 -19.47 -3.17
N GLU A 395 13.19 -19.71 -2.01
CA GLU A 395 13.13 -21.01 -1.32
C GLU A 395 11.72 -21.32 -0.80
N ARG A 396 10.99 -20.32 -0.28
CA ARG A 396 9.57 -20.47 0.12
C ARG A 396 8.66 -20.81 -1.07
N LEU A 397 8.94 -20.24 -2.25
CA LEU A 397 8.20 -20.54 -3.48
C LEU A 397 8.48 -21.96 -3.99
N LYS A 398 9.74 -22.45 -3.93
CA LYS A 398 10.06 -23.83 -4.30
C LYS A 398 9.24 -24.83 -3.48
N ILE A 399 9.18 -24.64 -2.16
CA ILE A 399 8.39 -25.47 -1.25
C ILE A 399 6.90 -25.42 -1.61
N LEU A 400 6.36 -24.23 -1.91
CA LEU A 400 4.96 -24.03 -2.29
C LEU A 400 4.59 -24.66 -3.64
N LEU A 401 5.48 -24.61 -4.64
CA LEU A 401 5.27 -25.21 -5.96
C LEU A 401 5.37 -26.75 -5.91
N ILE A 402 6.20 -27.29 -5.01
CA ILE A 402 6.24 -28.73 -4.68
C ILE A 402 4.91 -29.16 -4.07
N LEU A 403 4.35 -28.40 -3.11
CA LEU A 403 3.04 -28.68 -2.49
C LEU A 403 1.87 -28.61 -3.47
N LEU A 404 1.95 -27.79 -4.53
CA LEU A 404 0.91 -27.63 -5.55
C LEU A 404 1.08 -28.56 -6.76
N SER A 405 2.04 -29.49 -6.75
CA SER A 405 2.34 -30.40 -7.89
C SER A 405 2.60 -29.66 -9.22
N VAL A 406 3.17 -28.46 -9.16
CA VAL A 406 3.45 -27.64 -10.35
C VAL A 406 4.83 -28.00 -10.93
N LYS A 407 4.88 -28.54 -12.14
CA LYS A 407 6.15 -28.80 -12.85
C LYS A 407 6.78 -27.49 -13.32
N ILE A 408 8.01 -27.23 -12.90
CA ILE A 408 8.81 -26.07 -13.34
C ILE A 408 9.59 -26.46 -14.60
N ARG A 409 9.56 -25.61 -15.64
CA ARG A 409 10.47 -25.68 -16.79
C ARG A 409 11.31 -24.42 -16.81
N SER A 410 12.58 -24.54 -16.41
CA SER A 410 13.60 -23.50 -16.57
C SER A 410 14.10 -23.50 -18.02
N ARG A 411 14.27 -22.34 -18.64
CA ARG A 411 15.11 -22.21 -19.85
C ARG A 411 16.55 -21.98 -19.39
N GLY A 412 17.37 -23.03 -19.52
CA GLY A 412 18.79 -23.03 -19.18
C GLY A 412 19.09 -23.97 -18.01
N SER A 413 19.77 -25.08 -18.31
CA SER A 413 20.21 -26.18 -17.42
C SER A 413 19.14 -27.17 -16.91
N SER A 414 19.57 -28.43 -16.84
CA SER A 414 18.90 -29.73 -16.65
C SER A 414 17.57 -29.76 -15.87
N LEU A 415 16.65 -30.65 -16.31
CA LEU A 415 15.53 -31.13 -15.51
C LEU A 415 16.05 -31.58 -14.13
N GLN A 416 15.60 -30.94 -13.06
CA GLN A 416 15.71 -31.49 -11.71
C GLN A 416 14.35 -32.06 -11.31
N ASN A 417 14.28 -33.38 -11.20
CA ASN A 417 13.20 -34.08 -10.53
C ASN A 417 13.50 -34.03 -9.02
N PHE A 418 12.73 -33.29 -8.24
CA PHE A 418 12.79 -33.37 -6.79
C PHE A 418 11.76 -34.40 -6.32
N GLY A 419 12.25 -35.48 -5.71
CA GLY A 419 11.43 -36.51 -5.09
C GLY A 419 10.68 -35.98 -3.86
N THR A 420 9.66 -36.73 -3.45
CA THR A 420 8.84 -36.47 -2.27
C THR A 420 9.69 -36.44 -1.00
N ALA A 421 9.66 -35.33 -0.27
CA ALA A 421 10.22 -35.22 1.07
C ALA A 421 9.08 -35.28 2.10
N GLU A 422 9.10 -36.27 2.98
CA GLU A 422 8.41 -36.21 4.27
C GLU A 422 9.27 -35.39 5.23
N LEU A 423 8.71 -34.39 5.90
CA LEU A 423 9.27 -33.87 7.17
C LEU A 423 8.25 -33.04 7.93
N GLY A 424 8.10 -33.40 9.21
CA GLY A 424 7.31 -32.69 10.19
C GLY A 424 8.01 -31.43 10.70
N SER A 425 7.32 -30.30 10.57
CA SER A 425 7.33 -29.10 11.44
C SER A 425 6.46 -28.01 10.77
N PRO A 426 5.71 -27.18 11.51
CA PRO A 426 4.60 -26.41 10.95
C PRO A 426 5.07 -25.14 10.24
N ILE A 427 4.95 -25.10 8.91
CA ILE A 427 5.20 -23.92 8.06
C ILE A 427 3.88 -23.15 7.88
N ILE A 428 3.64 -22.11 8.69
CA ILE A 428 2.42 -21.30 8.66
C ILE A 428 2.79 -19.82 8.50
N SER A 429 2.72 -19.29 7.29
CA SER A 429 2.50 -17.84 7.07
C SER A 429 2.30 -17.52 5.58
N THR A 430 3.16 -18.02 4.68
CA THR A 430 3.04 -17.74 3.24
C THR A 430 2.11 -18.70 2.47
N SER A 431 1.76 -19.86 3.03
CA SER A 431 0.98 -20.91 2.36
C SER A 431 -0.54 -20.69 2.41
N ARG A 432 -1.08 -20.03 3.45
CA ARG A 432 -2.54 -19.85 3.60
C ARG A 432 -3.16 -18.89 2.57
N SER A 433 -2.39 -17.95 2.02
CA SER A 433 -2.92 -16.94 1.09
C SER A 433 -3.26 -17.50 -0.30
N LEU A 434 -2.64 -18.60 -0.74
CA LEU A 434 -3.02 -19.28 -1.99
C LEU A 434 -4.14 -20.33 -1.78
N MET A 435 -4.24 -20.96 -0.61
CA MET A 435 -5.37 -21.86 -0.29
C MET A 435 -6.70 -21.12 -0.17
N SER A 436 -6.68 -19.81 0.14
CA SER A 436 -7.86 -18.94 0.10
C SER A 436 -8.50 -18.83 -1.29
N ILE A 437 -7.76 -19.09 -2.38
CA ILE A 437 -8.32 -19.06 -3.75
C ILE A 437 -9.11 -20.35 -4.05
N ALA A 438 -8.86 -21.44 -3.31
CA ALA A 438 -9.49 -22.75 -3.54
C ALA A 438 -10.70 -23.03 -2.63
N ASN A 439 -10.88 -22.29 -1.54
CA ASN A 439 -11.97 -22.49 -0.59
C ASN A 439 -12.73 -21.18 -0.34
N MET A 440 -13.58 -20.78 -1.30
CA MET A 440 -14.69 -19.87 -1.02
C MET A 440 -15.95 -20.40 -1.71
N ALA A 441 -16.81 -21.03 -0.90
CA ALA A 441 -18.21 -21.21 -1.23
C ALA A 441 -18.88 -19.82 -1.30
N PRO A 442 -19.89 -19.62 -2.16
CA PRO A 442 -20.61 -18.35 -2.23
C PRO A 442 -21.42 -18.16 -0.93
N ALA A 443 -21.12 -17.10 -0.19
CA ALA A 443 -22.01 -16.59 0.85
C ALA A 443 -23.15 -15.81 0.17
N CYS A 444 -24.40 -16.15 0.53
CA CYS A 444 -25.61 -15.42 0.16
C CYS A 444 -25.71 -14.08 0.89
#